data_AF-A0A1X3DLC1-F1
#
_entry.id   AF-A0A1X3DLC1-F1
#
_cell.length_a   1.000
_cell.length_b   1.000
_cell.length_c   1.000
_cell.angle_alpha   90.00
_cell.angle_beta   90.00
_cell.angle_gamma   90.00
#
_symmetry.space_group_name_H-M   'P 1'
#
loop_
_entity.id
_entity.type
_entity.pdbx_description
1 polymer ?
#
loop_
_entity_poly.entity_id
_entity_poly.type
_entity_poly.pdbx_seq_one_letter_code
_entity_poly.pdbx_strand_id
1 'polypeptide(L)'
;MRELPASLHNAVIDGLTLILALRLPGTPASDTIQATAQAWSVALAAGKTWDAEQDIPRILTAFAVLSAQTDRWPAPRDLLGCLPPRPERLKLEHRHRPSEKEKAAAQAALARINAILAKAPCSNRNWMYPPRSRSVEECKRIYEANSQKGKRND
;
A
#
# COMPACT_ATOMS: atom_id res chain seq x y z
N MET A 1 2.46 18.89 -6.32
CA MET A 1 1.11 18.39 -6.69
C MET A 1 1.27 16.99 -7.23
N ARG A 2 0.30 16.09 -7.01
CA ARG A 2 0.36 14.75 -7.59
C ARG A 2 -0.13 14.85 -9.03
N GLU A 3 0.63 14.29 -9.97
CA GLU A 3 0.31 14.35 -11.39
C GLU A 3 -0.15 12.97 -11.88
N LEU A 4 -0.97 12.96 -12.93
CA LEU A 4 -1.40 11.71 -13.57
C LEU A 4 -0.21 11.07 -14.33
N PRO A 5 -0.18 9.73 -14.45
CA PRO A 5 0.72 9.09 -15.40
C PRO A 5 0.54 9.67 -16.81
N ALA A 6 1.62 9.85 -17.57
CA ALA A 6 1.59 10.52 -18.87
C ALA A 6 0.58 9.91 -19.85
N SER A 7 0.47 8.58 -19.88
CA SER A 7 -0.52 7.87 -20.71
C SER A 7 -1.97 8.20 -20.32
N LEU A 8 -2.25 8.33 -19.03
CA LEU A 8 -3.58 8.70 -18.52
C LEU A 8 -3.88 10.18 -18.78
N HIS A 9 -2.88 11.05 -18.65
CA HIS A 9 -2.99 12.46 -19.01
C HIS A 9 -3.35 12.65 -20.49
N ASN A 10 -2.71 11.91 -21.39
CA ASN A 10 -3.05 11.93 -22.82
C ASN A 10 -4.49 11.48 -23.07
N ALA A 11 -4.95 10.41 -22.41
CA ALA A 11 -6.35 9.96 -22.51
C ALA A 11 -7.36 11.03 -22.03
N VAL A 12 -6.99 11.84 -21.03
CA VAL A 12 -7.79 12.99 -20.59
C VAL A 12 -7.80 14.08 -21.66
N ILE A 13 -6.66 14.37 -22.30
CA ILE A 13 -6.60 15.33 -23.42
C ILE A 13 -7.49 14.88 -24.58
N ASP A 14 -7.44 13.60 -24.95
CA ASP A 14 -8.26 13.03 -26.03
C ASP A 14 -9.76 13.20 -25.72
N GLY A 15 -10.17 12.85 -24.49
CA GLY A 15 -11.54 13.01 -24.03
C GLY A 15 -12.01 14.48 -23.95
N LEU A 16 -11.13 15.39 -23.52
CA LEU A 16 -11.44 16.82 -23.52
C LEU A 16 -11.56 17.38 -24.94
N THR A 17 -10.75 16.89 -25.88
CA THR A 17 -10.83 17.26 -27.30
C THR A 17 -12.16 16.82 -27.91
N LEU A 18 -12.68 15.64 -27.53
CA LEU A 18 -14.01 15.18 -27.93
C LEU A 18 -15.11 16.14 -27.48
N ILE A 19 -15.12 16.54 -26.20
CA ILE A 19 -16.15 17.47 -25.68
C ILE A 19 -15.96 18.87 -26.30
N LEU A 20 -14.72 19.30 -26.52
CA LEU A 20 -14.40 20.59 -27.14
C LEU A 20 -15.02 20.70 -28.55
N ALA A 21 -15.01 19.60 -29.30
CA ALA A 21 -15.61 19.54 -30.64
C ALA A 21 -17.13 19.77 -30.64
N LEU A 22 -17.82 19.49 -29.52
CA LEU A 22 -19.26 19.73 -29.37
C LEU A 22 -19.62 21.21 -29.18
N ARG A 23 -18.62 22.08 -28.86
CA ARG A 23 -18.79 23.53 -28.72
C ARG A 23 -19.93 23.94 -27.78
N LEU A 24 -20.07 23.21 -26.68
CA LEU A 24 -21.11 23.42 -25.69
C LEU A 24 -20.98 24.79 -24.99
N PRO A 25 -22.08 25.32 -24.43
CA PRO A 25 -22.02 26.48 -23.56
C PRO A 25 -21.03 26.28 -22.40
N GLY A 26 -20.17 27.27 -22.17
CA GLY A 26 -19.14 27.23 -21.13
C GLY A 26 -17.83 26.57 -21.56
N THR A 27 -17.68 26.20 -22.84
CA THR A 27 -16.40 25.72 -23.38
C THR A 27 -15.28 26.75 -23.15
N PRO A 28 -14.10 26.32 -22.68
CA PRO A 28 -12.96 27.21 -22.48
C PRO A 28 -12.48 27.85 -23.78
N ALA A 29 -11.87 29.03 -23.67
CA ALA A 29 -11.26 29.70 -24.82
C ALA A 29 -10.08 28.90 -25.38
N SER A 30 -9.81 29.04 -26.68
CA SER A 30 -8.84 28.19 -27.39
C SER A 30 -7.42 28.26 -26.82
N ASP A 31 -7.01 29.43 -26.35
CA ASP A 31 -5.73 29.69 -25.69
C ASP A 31 -5.64 29.09 -24.28
N THR A 32 -6.77 28.73 -23.67
CA THR A 32 -6.84 28.15 -22.31
C THR A 32 -7.06 26.64 -22.29
N ILE A 33 -7.13 25.97 -23.44
CA ILE A 33 -7.39 24.52 -23.53
C ILE A 33 -6.32 23.72 -22.77
N GLN A 34 -5.04 24.04 -22.98
CA GLN A 34 -3.94 23.33 -22.33
C GLN A 34 -3.96 23.52 -20.80
N ALA A 35 -4.24 24.74 -20.32
CA ALA A 35 -4.38 25.03 -18.90
C ALA A 35 -5.58 24.26 -18.29
N THR A 36 -6.67 24.12 -19.05
CA THR A 36 -7.84 23.35 -18.64
C THR A 36 -7.50 21.86 -18.47
N ALA A 37 -6.79 21.27 -19.44
CA ALA A 37 -6.35 19.87 -19.34
C ALA A 37 -5.43 19.62 -18.13
N GLN A 38 -4.55 20.57 -17.82
CA GLN A 38 -3.69 20.49 -16.63
C GLN A 38 -4.51 20.58 -15.34
N ALA A 39 -5.47 21.50 -15.26
CA ALA A 39 -6.36 21.64 -14.10
C ALA A 39 -7.19 20.36 -13.87
N TRP A 40 -7.69 19.75 -14.95
CA TRP A 40 -8.36 18.45 -14.90
C TRP A 40 -7.45 17.35 -14.39
N SER A 41 -6.20 17.31 -14.85
CA SER A 41 -5.23 16.30 -14.42
C SER A 41 -4.94 16.38 -12.92
N VAL A 42 -4.74 17.59 -12.41
CA VAL A 42 -4.55 17.84 -10.97
C VAL A 42 -5.80 17.42 -10.18
N ALA A 43 -7.00 17.78 -10.65
CA ALA A 43 -8.24 17.43 -9.98
C ALA A 43 -8.48 15.92 -9.93
N LEU A 44 -8.20 15.21 -11.03
CA LEU A 44 -8.36 13.76 -11.11
C LEU A 44 -7.29 12.98 -10.33
N ALA A 45 -6.09 13.56 -10.16
CA ALA A 45 -5.02 12.97 -9.34
C ALA A 45 -5.26 13.15 -7.82
N ALA A 46 -6.15 14.06 -7.42
CA ALA A 46 -6.41 14.33 -6.02
C ALA A 46 -7.07 13.13 -5.32
N GLY A 47 -6.37 12.55 -4.34
CA GLY A 47 -6.89 11.49 -3.47
C GLY A 47 -7.12 10.14 -4.15
N LYS A 48 -6.66 9.94 -5.39
CA LYS A 48 -6.83 8.69 -6.15
C LYS A 48 -5.49 8.17 -6.67
N THR A 49 -5.41 6.84 -6.78
CA THR A 49 -4.33 6.13 -7.47
C THR A 49 -4.90 5.46 -8.70
N TRP A 50 -4.29 5.77 -9.84
CA TRP A 50 -4.68 5.30 -11.16
C TRP A 50 -3.77 4.18 -11.62
N ASP A 51 -4.36 3.16 -12.21
CA ASP A 51 -3.69 2.08 -12.92
C ASP A 51 -3.93 2.32 -14.41
N ALA A 52 -2.88 2.69 -15.16
CA ALA A 52 -3.02 3.09 -16.55
C ALA A 52 -3.64 1.99 -17.43
N GLU A 53 -3.28 0.73 -17.20
CA GLU A 53 -3.79 -0.38 -18.01
C GLU A 53 -5.30 -0.57 -17.81
N GLN A 54 -5.77 -0.45 -16.58
CA GLN A 54 -7.17 -0.65 -16.24
C GLN A 54 -8.02 0.60 -16.43
N ASP A 55 -7.45 1.78 -16.21
CA ASP A 55 -8.23 3.01 -16.07
C ASP A 55 -8.30 3.84 -17.35
N ILE A 56 -7.35 3.73 -18.28
CA ILE A 56 -7.43 4.40 -19.60
C ILE A 56 -8.73 4.06 -20.34
N PRO A 57 -9.07 2.76 -20.60
CA PRO A 57 -10.30 2.43 -21.32
C PRO A 57 -11.55 2.92 -20.57
N ARG A 58 -11.51 2.94 -19.24
CA ARG A 58 -12.62 3.42 -18.39
C ARG A 58 -12.81 4.93 -18.53
N ILE A 59 -11.73 5.70 -18.55
CA ILE A 59 -11.77 7.15 -18.75
C ILE A 59 -12.32 7.49 -20.13
N LEU A 60 -11.83 6.85 -21.19
CA LEU A 60 -12.31 7.09 -22.55
C LEU A 60 -13.81 6.75 -22.68
N THR A 61 -14.25 5.64 -22.09
CA THR A 61 -15.67 5.26 -22.03
C THR A 61 -16.49 6.31 -21.27
N ALA A 62 -15.98 6.79 -20.14
CA ALA A 62 -16.66 7.83 -19.36
C ALA A 62 -16.79 9.14 -20.13
N PHE A 63 -15.77 9.54 -20.90
CA PHE A 63 -15.85 10.70 -21.79
C PHE A 63 -16.89 10.52 -22.89
N ALA A 64 -16.97 9.34 -23.52
CA ALA A 64 -17.99 9.05 -24.52
C ALA A 64 -19.41 9.18 -23.93
N VAL A 65 -19.65 8.59 -22.75
CA VAL A 65 -20.94 8.69 -22.03
C VAL A 65 -21.24 10.14 -21.64
N LEU A 66 -20.27 10.84 -21.05
CA LEU A 66 -20.43 12.23 -20.62
C LEU A 66 -20.75 13.14 -21.80
N SER A 67 -20.06 12.97 -22.92
CA SER A 67 -20.26 13.76 -24.13
C SER A 67 -21.66 13.60 -24.74
N ALA A 68 -22.28 12.43 -24.56
CA ALA A 68 -23.63 12.16 -25.03
C ALA A 68 -24.74 12.72 -24.11
N GLN A 69 -24.41 13.08 -22.87
CA GLN A 69 -25.39 13.44 -21.84
C GLN A 69 -25.32 14.90 -21.40
N THR A 70 -24.20 15.58 -21.63
CA THR A 70 -23.97 16.93 -21.11
C THR A 70 -24.37 18.01 -22.09
N ASP A 71 -25.19 18.96 -21.63
CA ASP A 71 -25.62 20.13 -22.42
C ASP A 71 -24.72 21.36 -22.22
N ARG A 72 -23.74 21.26 -21.31
CA ARG A 72 -22.76 22.32 -21.00
C ARG A 72 -21.38 21.72 -20.80
N TRP A 73 -20.36 22.58 -20.81
CA TRP A 73 -19.01 22.16 -20.48
C TRP A 73 -18.96 21.58 -19.05
N PRO A 74 -18.54 20.31 -18.89
CA PRO A 74 -18.61 19.61 -17.61
C PRO A 74 -17.45 19.99 -16.67
N ALA A 75 -17.58 19.59 -15.41
CA ALA A 75 -16.52 19.62 -14.42
C ALA A 75 -15.86 18.23 -14.27
N PRO A 76 -14.63 18.11 -13.74
CA PRO A 76 -13.97 16.81 -13.53
C PRO A 76 -14.79 15.82 -12.68
N ARG A 77 -15.62 16.32 -11.75
CA ARG A 77 -16.53 15.49 -10.94
C ARG A 77 -17.56 14.73 -11.78
N ASP A 78 -17.98 15.30 -12.91
CA ASP A 78 -19.03 14.72 -13.75
C ASP A 78 -18.45 13.51 -14.50
N LEU A 79 -17.21 13.62 -14.99
CA LEU A 79 -16.46 12.48 -15.53
C LEU A 79 -16.34 11.34 -14.51
N LEU A 80 -16.02 11.66 -13.25
CA LEU A 80 -15.90 10.65 -12.20
C LEU A 80 -17.23 9.92 -11.94
N GLY A 81 -18.37 10.60 -12.11
CA GLY A 81 -19.70 10.01 -12.02
C GLY A 81 -20.02 9.05 -13.17
N CYS A 82 -19.45 9.28 -14.36
CA CYS A 82 -19.61 8.44 -15.55
C CYS A 82 -18.63 7.26 -15.62
N LEU A 83 -17.71 7.10 -14.66
CA LEU A 83 -16.71 6.03 -14.70
C LEU A 83 -17.38 4.65 -14.55
N PRO A 84 -17.20 3.74 -15.52
CA PRO A 84 -17.65 2.36 -15.36
C PRO A 84 -16.89 1.71 -14.19
N PRO A 85 -17.45 0.70 -13.49
CA PRO A 85 -16.75 0.01 -12.41
C PRO A 85 -15.42 -0.60 -12.89
N ARG A 86 -14.44 -0.76 -11.99
CA ARG A 86 -13.20 -1.47 -12.34
C ARG A 86 -13.54 -2.94 -12.67
N PRO A 87 -12.84 -3.55 -13.64
CA PRO A 87 -13.01 -4.97 -13.90
C PRO A 87 -12.74 -5.77 -12.61
N GLU A 88 -13.57 -6.79 -12.37
CA GLU A 88 -13.41 -7.61 -11.18
C GLU A 88 -12.08 -8.36 -11.25
N ARG A 89 -11.30 -8.31 -10.17
CA ARG A 89 -10.05 -9.06 -10.10
C ARG A 89 -10.38 -10.55 -10.15
N LEU A 90 -9.60 -11.32 -10.90
CA LEU A 90 -9.69 -12.78 -10.90
C LEU A 90 -9.61 -13.28 -9.45
N LYS A 91 -10.67 -13.92 -8.99
CA LYS A 91 -10.70 -14.59 -7.69
C LYS A 91 -9.92 -15.89 -7.84
N LEU A 92 -8.99 -16.15 -6.92
CA LEU A 92 -8.38 -17.48 -6.84
C LEU A 92 -9.48 -18.49 -6.56
N GLU A 93 -9.62 -19.48 -7.43
CA GLU A 93 -10.73 -20.45 -7.40
C GLU A 93 -10.66 -21.41 -6.20
N HIS A 94 -9.49 -21.55 -5.58
CA HIS A 94 -9.25 -22.58 -4.58
C HIS A 94 -9.11 -22.02 -3.16
N ARG A 95 -10.12 -22.29 -2.31
CA ARG A 95 -9.93 -22.30 -0.85
C ARG A 95 -9.47 -23.70 -0.46
N HIS A 96 -8.16 -23.89 -0.32
CA HIS A 96 -7.60 -25.13 0.22
C HIS A 96 -8.24 -25.47 1.57
N ARG A 97 -8.94 -26.61 1.64
CA ARG A 97 -9.51 -27.15 2.87
C ARG A 97 -8.69 -28.36 3.28
N PRO A 98 -7.75 -28.22 4.23
CA PRO A 98 -6.93 -29.35 4.66
C PRO A 98 -7.83 -30.43 5.29
N SER A 99 -7.59 -31.68 4.90
CA SER A 99 -8.18 -32.87 5.53
C SER A 99 -7.70 -33.02 6.98
N GLU A 100 -8.41 -33.81 7.79
CA GLU A 100 -8.00 -34.09 9.18
C GLU A 100 -6.59 -34.72 9.26
N LYS A 101 -6.24 -35.56 8.29
CA LYS A 101 -4.90 -36.17 8.20
C LYS A 101 -3.82 -35.10 7.93
N GLU A 102 -4.09 -34.16 7.03
CA GLU A 102 -3.16 -33.06 6.73
C GLU A 102 -3.04 -32.09 7.91
N LYS A 103 -4.14 -31.81 8.62
CA LYS A 103 -4.09 -31.02 9.86
C LYS A 103 -3.23 -31.70 10.92
N ALA A 104 -3.41 -33.01 11.13
CA ALA A 104 -2.61 -33.77 12.08
C ALA A 104 -1.12 -33.79 11.71
N ALA A 105 -0.80 -33.98 10.42
CA ALA A 105 0.58 -33.92 9.92
C ALA A 105 1.19 -32.52 10.09
N ALA A 106 0.43 -31.46 9.79
CA ALA A 106 0.85 -30.08 10.02
C ALA A 106 1.08 -29.78 11.50
N GLN A 107 0.21 -30.28 12.37
CA GLN A 107 0.35 -30.12 13.82
C GLN A 107 1.59 -30.83 14.36
N ALA A 108 1.90 -32.03 13.87
CA ALA A 108 3.13 -32.74 14.20
C ALA A 108 4.37 -31.99 13.69
N ALA A 109 4.32 -31.43 12.48
CA ALA A 109 5.41 -30.62 11.93
C ALA A 109 5.64 -29.34 12.76
N LEU A 110 4.57 -28.65 13.15
CA LEU A 110 4.64 -27.48 14.04
C LEU A 110 5.20 -27.84 15.42
N ALA A 111 4.79 -28.97 16.00
CA ALA A 111 5.34 -29.44 17.27
C ALA A 111 6.84 -29.69 17.19
N ARG A 112 7.31 -30.30 16.08
CA ARG A 112 8.75 -30.50 15.83
C ARG A 112 9.50 -29.18 15.70
N ILE A 113 8.97 -28.23 14.92
CA ILE A 113 9.58 -26.90 14.77
C ILE A 113 9.65 -26.19 16.13
N ASN A 114 8.57 -26.21 16.91
CA ASN A 114 8.54 -25.60 18.24
C ASN A 114 9.55 -26.25 19.20
N ALA A 115 9.74 -27.57 19.14
CA ALA A 115 10.75 -28.25 19.95
C ALA A 115 12.19 -27.85 19.58
N ILE A 116 12.46 -27.60 18.29
CA ILE A 116 13.75 -27.09 17.81
C ILE A 116 13.94 -25.64 18.27
N LEU A 117 12.92 -24.79 18.08
CA LEU A 117 12.97 -23.39 18.49
C LEU A 117 13.17 -23.25 20.00
N ALA A 118 12.49 -24.06 20.84
CA ALA A 118 12.67 -24.04 22.28
C ALA A 118 14.13 -24.30 22.72
N LYS A 119 14.90 -25.06 21.92
CA LYS A 119 16.33 -25.33 22.16
C LYS A 119 17.25 -24.36 21.42
N ALA A 120 16.72 -23.52 20.53
CA ALA A 120 17.49 -22.59 19.74
C ALA A 120 17.95 -21.40 20.62
N PRO A 121 19.23 -20.98 20.54
CA PRO A 121 19.75 -19.85 21.33
C PRO A 121 18.96 -18.57 21.12
N CYS A 122 18.44 -18.34 19.90
CA CYS A 122 17.64 -17.16 19.55
C CYS A 122 16.27 -17.09 20.22
N SER A 123 15.74 -18.21 20.72
CA SER A 123 14.46 -18.25 21.46
C SER A 123 14.66 -18.15 22.97
N ASN A 124 15.91 -18.23 23.44
CA ASN A 124 16.24 -18.01 24.84
C ASN A 124 16.22 -16.50 25.13
N ARG A 125 15.26 -16.05 25.96
CA ARG A 125 15.12 -14.64 26.33
C ARG A 125 16.36 -14.08 27.05
N ASN A 126 17.16 -14.95 27.67
CA ASN A 126 18.46 -14.59 28.28
C ASN A 126 19.58 -14.37 27.25
N TRP A 127 19.42 -14.81 26.00
CA TRP A 127 20.42 -14.64 24.95
C TRP A 127 20.42 -13.20 24.41
N MET A 128 19.24 -12.59 24.29
CA MET A 128 19.11 -11.23 23.75
C MET A 128 19.20 -10.15 24.83
N TYR A 129 18.87 -10.50 26.08
CA TYR A 129 19.07 -9.65 27.25
C TYR A 129 19.70 -10.50 28.35
N PRO A 130 20.98 -10.31 28.70
CA PRO A 130 21.54 -11.01 29.85
C PRO A 130 20.67 -10.72 31.09
N PRO A 131 20.50 -11.67 32.01
CA PRO A 131 19.77 -11.43 33.25
C PRO A 131 20.31 -10.16 33.91
N ARG A 132 19.37 -9.28 34.31
CA ARG A 132 19.56 -7.91 34.83
C ARG A 132 20.92 -7.71 35.49
N SER A 133 21.63 -6.66 35.09
CA SER A 133 22.87 -6.18 35.71
C SER A 133 22.91 -6.49 37.21
N ARG A 134 23.98 -7.16 37.67
CA ARG A 134 24.19 -7.53 39.09
C ARG A 134 23.83 -6.36 40.00
N SER A 135 23.10 -6.64 41.07
CA SER A 135 22.76 -5.60 42.05
C SER A 135 24.03 -4.97 42.63
N VAL A 136 23.94 -3.71 43.06
CA VAL A 136 25.09 -3.00 43.65
C VAL A 136 25.62 -3.75 44.88
N GLU A 137 24.72 -4.35 45.66
CA GLU A 137 25.02 -5.18 46.83
C GLU A 137 25.80 -6.45 46.46
N GLU A 138 25.45 -7.08 45.33
CA GLU A 138 26.13 -8.26 44.82
C GLU A 138 27.54 -7.91 44.30
N CYS A 139 27.69 -6.77 43.62
CA CYS A 139 28.99 -6.24 43.20
C CYS A 139 29.90 -5.91 44.40
N LYS A 140 29.35 -5.29 45.45
CA LYS A 140 30.09 -4.99 46.69
C LYS A 140 30.60 -6.25 47.38
N ARG A 141 29.74 -7.28 47.51
CA ARG A 141 30.12 -8.58 48.09
C ARG A 141 31.28 -9.25 47.36
N ILE A 142 31.28 -9.20 46.04
CA ILE A 142 32.36 -9.77 45.21
C ILE A 142 33.67 -8.99 45.40
N TYR A 143 33.59 -7.66 45.48
CA TYR A 143 34.76 -6.81 45.69
C TYR A 143 35.41 -7.06 47.05
N GLU A 144 34.62 -7.12 48.13
CA GLU A 144 35.09 -7.40 49.49
C GLU A 144 35.73 -8.79 49.59
N ALA A 145 35.10 -9.82 48.99
CA ALA A 145 35.64 -11.18 48.98
C ALA A 145 37.00 -11.27 48.26
N ASN A 146 37.18 -10.52 47.16
CA ASN A 146 38.44 -10.46 46.44
C ASN A 146 39.51 -9.63 47.16
N SER A 147 39.11 -8.55 47.84
CA SER A 147 40.01 -7.75 48.70
C SER A 147 40.55 -8.58 49.87
N GLN A 148 39.73 -9.44 50.48
CA GLN A 148 40.17 -10.35 51.54
C GLN A 148 41.08 -11.48 51.05
N LYS A 149 40.90 -11.94 49.81
CA LYS A 149 41.83 -12.90 49.17
C LYS A 149 43.21 -12.29 48.92
N GLY A 150 43.28 -11.00 48.54
CA GLY A 150 44.55 -10.28 48.39
C GLY A 150 45.30 -10.11 49.72
N LYS A 151 44.59 -9.92 50.83
CA LYS A 151 45.18 -9.77 52.18
C LYS A 151 45.63 -11.07 52.85
N ARG A 152 45.29 -12.24 52.30
CA ARG A 152 45.69 -13.56 52.86
C ARG A 152 46.95 -14.14 52.23
N ASN A 153 47.50 -13.47 51.22
CA ASN A 153 48.68 -13.91 50.46
C ASN A 153 49.92 -13.02 50.68
N ASP A 154 49.88 -12.08 51.63
CA ASP A 154 51.03 -11.42 52.26
C ASP A 154 51.17 -11.95 53.70
#